data_AF-A0A0B7MTW2-F1
#
_entry.id   AF-A0A0B7MTW2-F1
#
_cell.length_a   1.000
_cell.length_b   1.000
_cell.length_c   1.000
_cell.angle_alpha   90.00
_cell.angle_beta   90.00
_cell.angle_gamma   90.00
#
_symmetry.space_group_name_H-M   'P 1'
#
loop_
_entity.id
_entity.type
_entity.pdbx_description
1 polymer ?
#
loop_
_entity_poly.entity_id
_entity_poly.type
_entity_poly.pdbx_seq_one_letter_code
_entity_poly.pdbx_strand_id
1 'polypeptide(L)'
;MTPEEVVLQLKRNGTFDDLRKRLLMEFQTGEEGKNFLGKLKLFMEEMVAQKPGLVEKDSSFFHEQVSAELEKAGVYSSVRQDILGILKEDYYQQRVDKEIQLVNQKEES
;
A
#
# COMPACT_ATOMS: atom_id res chain seq x y z
N MET A 1 -0.16 -18.41 24.33
CA MET A 1 -0.58 -17.15 23.69
C MET A 1 -1.81 -17.36 22.80
N THR A 2 -2.78 -16.44 22.85
CA THR A 2 -3.86 -16.36 21.84
C THR A 2 -3.34 -15.68 20.57
N PRO A 3 -3.97 -15.88 19.39
CA PRO A 3 -3.61 -15.17 18.18
C PRO A 3 -3.61 -13.63 18.33
N GLU A 4 -4.52 -13.10 19.15
CA GLU A 4 -4.63 -11.66 19.42
C GLU A 4 -3.44 -11.12 20.22
N GLU A 5 -2.96 -11.89 21.19
CA GLU A 5 -1.78 -11.56 21.98
C GLU A 5 -0.50 -11.55 21.12
N VAL A 6 -0.36 -12.50 20.19
CA VAL A 6 0.76 -12.54 19.23
C VAL A 6 0.76 -11.28 18.36
N VAL A 7 -0.40 -10.91 17.81
CA VAL A 7 -0.55 -9.69 17.01
C VAL A 7 -0.21 -8.44 17.82
N LEU A 8 -0.62 -8.36 19.08
CA LEU A 8 -0.27 -7.23 19.94
C LEU A 8 1.24 -7.14 20.19
N GLN A 9 1.93 -8.27 20.39
CA GLN A 9 3.39 -8.28 20.53
C GLN A 9 4.09 -7.84 19.24
N LEU A 10 3.65 -8.33 18.08
CA LEU A 10 4.18 -7.94 16.77
C LEU A 10 3.94 -6.45 16.45
N LYS A 11 2.88 -5.85 17.00
CA LYS A 11 2.66 -4.40 16.93
C LYS A 11 3.64 -3.65 17.84
N ARG A 12 3.80 -4.10 19.08
CA ARG A 12 4.67 -3.47 20.09
C ARG A 12 6.14 -3.51 19.69
N ASN A 13 6.59 -4.61 19.08
CA ASN A 13 7.99 -4.80 18.70
C ASN A 13 8.36 -4.16 17.35
N GLY A 14 7.41 -3.50 16.67
CA GLY A 14 7.66 -2.78 15.41
C GLY A 14 7.61 -3.64 14.14
N THR A 15 7.38 -4.96 14.24
CA THR A 15 7.40 -5.87 13.07
C THR A 15 6.45 -5.42 11.96
N PHE A 16 5.23 -5.02 12.30
CA PHE A 16 4.28 -4.54 11.30
C PHE A 16 4.70 -3.22 10.65
N ASP A 17 5.33 -2.32 11.40
CA ASP A 17 5.78 -1.04 10.86
C ASP A 17 6.96 -1.24 9.91
N ASP A 18 7.88 -2.16 10.23
CA ASP A 18 8.99 -2.52 9.36
C ASP A 18 8.52 -3.19 8.06
N LEU A 19 7.59 -4.14 8.17
CA LEU A 19 6.96 -4.77 7.00
C LEU A 19 6.23 -3.74 6.13
N ARG A 20 5.48 -2.81 6.76
CA ARG A 20 4.78 -1.72 6.06
C ARG A 20 5.75 -0.80 5.32
N LYS A 21 6.83 -0.38 5.98
CA LYS A 21 7.86 0.49 5.37
C LYS A 21 8.54 -0.20 4.19
N ARG A 22 8.86 -1.49 4.34
CA ARG A 22 9.47 -2.27 3.27
C ARG A 22 8.53 -2.44 2.09
N LEU A 23 7.26 -2.81 2.33
CA LEU A 23 6.26 -2.91 1.29
C LEU A 23 6.08 -1.60 0.53
N LEU A 24 6.05 -0.48 1.25
CA LEU A 24 5.99 0.84 0.63
C LEU A 24 7.22 1.13 -0.23
N MET A 25 8.42 0.82 0.26
CA MET A 25 9.66 1.03 -0.48
C MET A 25 9.74 0.14 -1.74
N GLU A 26 9.39 -1.13 -1.61
CA GLU A 26 9.36 -2.07 -2.73
C GLU A 26 8.33 -1.66 -3.76
N PHE A 27 7.13 -1.23 -3.34
CA PHE A 27 6.15 -0.67 -4.25
C PHE A 27 6.68 0.57 -4.98
N GLN A 28 7.24 1.54 -4.24
CA GLN A 28 7.73 2.80 -4.82
C GLN A 28 8.89 2.62 -5.81
N THR A 29 9.76 1.64 -5.57
CA THR A 29 10.96 1.41 -6.40
C THR A 29 10.77 0.31 -7.45
N GLY A 30 9.81 -0.58 -7.24
CA GLY A 30 9.46 -1.71 -8.09
C GLY A 30 8.73 -1.33 -9.36
N GLU A 31 8.42 -2.36 -10.17
CA GLU A 31 7.75 -2.19 -11.45
C GLU A 31 6.27 -1.84 -11.25
N GLU A 32 5.64 -2.39 -10.22
CA GLU A 32 4.23 -2.17 -9.87
C GLU A 32 3.94 -0.71 -9.56
N GLY A 33 4.77 -0.06 -8.73
CA GLY A 33 4.60 1.37 -8.44
C GLY A 33 4.88 2.26 -9.65
N LYS A 34 5.87 1.90 -10.49
CA LYS A 34 6.12 2.61 -11.76
C LYS A 34 4.92 2.50 -12.71
N ASN A 35 4.35 1.30 -12.84
CA ASN A 35 3.17 1.04 -13.65
C ASN A 35 1.95 1.78 -13.11
N PHE A 36 1.78 1.83 -11.78
CA PHE A 36 0.73 2.61 -11.13
C PHE A 36 0.88 4.10 -11.41
N LEU A 37 2.08 4.67 -11.24
CA LEU A 37 2.35 6.07 -11.53
C LEU A 37 2.11 6.41 -13.00
N GLY A 38 2.46 5.50 -13.92
CA GLY A 38 2.15 5.64 -15.35
C GLY A 38 0.65 5.75 -15.61
N LYS A 39 -0.15 4.83 -15.04
CA LYS A 39 -1.62 4.85 -15.14
C LYS A 39 -2.21 6.13 -14.55
N LEU A 40 -1.72 6.55 -13.38
CA LEU A 40 -2.16 7.77 -12.71
C LEU A 40 -1.89 9.01 -13.57
N LYS A 41 -0.69 9.09 -14.17
CA LYS A 41 -0.32 10.20 -15.05
C LYS A 41 -1.23 10.27 -16.27
N LEU A 42 -1.44 9.15 -16.97
CA LEU A 42 -2.33 9.10 -18.13
C LEU A 42 -3.76 9.52 -17.76
N PHE A 43 -4.26 9.04 -16.63
CA PHE A 43 -5.59 9.41 -16.12
C PHE A 43 -5.70 10.92 -15.85
N MET A 44 -4.70 11.51 -15.22
CA MET A 44 -4.67 12.95 -14.96
C MET A 44 -4.57 13.76 -16.25
N GLU A 45 -3.76 13.31 -17.23
CA GLU A 45 -3.66 13.94 -18.54
C GLU A 45 -5.00 13.92 -19.28
N GLU A 46 -5.72 12.80 -19.25
CA GLU A 46 -7.07 12.67 -19.82
C GLU A 46 -8.08 13.59 -19.12
N MET A 47 -8.03 13.67 -17.79
CA MET A 47 -8.90 14.58 -17.03
C MET A 47 -8.67 16.04 -17.39
N VAL A 48 -7.40 16.47 -17.51
CA VAL A 48 -7.06 17.85 -17.91
C VAL A 48 -7.46 18.10 -19.36
N ALA A 49 -7.27 17.14 -20.26
CA ALA A 49 -7.71 17.27 -21.66
C ALA A 49 -9.23 17.45 -21.77
N GLN A 50 -10.02 16.75 -20.94
CA GLN A 50 -11.48 16.90 -20.90
C GLN A 50 -11.93 18.18 -20.17
N LYS A 51 -11.16 18.64 -19.17
CA LYS A 51 -11.48 19.83 -18.36
C LYS A 51 -10.22 20.71 -18.20
N PRO A 52 -9.85 21.52 -19.20
CA PRO A 52 -8.61 22.32 -19.16
C PRO A 52 -8.54 23.28 -17.98
N GLY A 53 -9.68 23.86 -17.57
CA GLY A 53 -9.76 24.76 -16.42
C GLY A 53 -9.52 24.10 -15.06
N LEU A 54 -9.27 22.78 -15.00
CA LEU A 54 -8.99 22.06 -13.75
C LEU A 54 -7.63 22.48 -13.16
N VAL A 55 -6.63 22.74 -14.01
CA VAL A 55 -5.27 23.16 -13.60
C VAL A 55 -5.18 24.65 -13.25
N GLU A 56 -6.21 25.44 -13.59
CA GLU A 56 -6.31 26.86 -13.21
C GLU A 56 -6.89 27.05 -11.80
N LYS A 57 -7.39 25.97 -11.18
CA LYS A 57 -7.90 25.98 -9.82
C LYS A 57 -6.78 25.83 -8.81
N ASP A 58 -7.08 26.19 -7.57
CA ASP A 58 -6.18 25.95 -6.46
C ASP A 58 -5.80 24.44 -6.37
N SER A 59 -4.59 24.19 -5.87
CA SER A 59 -4.00 22.87 -5.72
C SER A 59 -4.87 21.93 -4.89
N SER A 60 -5.52 22.42 -3.83
CA SER A 60 -6.38 21.59 -3.00
C SER A 60 -7.63 21.13 -3.74
N PHE A 61 -8.29 22.04 -4.48
CA PHE A 61 -9.43 21.69 -5.33
C PHE A 61 -9.06 20.69 -6.42
N PHE A 62 -7.91 20.89 -7.08
CA PHE A 62 -7.40 19.96 -8.09
C PHE A 62 -7.18 18.56 -7.49
N HIS A 63 -6.52 18.49 -6.33
CA HIS A 63 -6.27 17.24 -5.63
C HIS A 63 -7.57 16.52 -5.24
N GLU A 64 -8.56 17.24 -4.70
CA GLU A 64 -9.87 16.66 -4.35
C GLU A 64 -10.59 16.09 -5.57
N GLN A 65 -10.62 16.83 -6.69
CA GLN A 65 -11.26 16.37 -7.92
C GLN A 65 -10.58 15.13 -8.50
N VAL A 66 -9.24 15.15 -8.60
CA VAL A 66 -8.48 14.00 -9.09
C VAL A 66 -8.68 12.78 -8.19
N SER A 67 -8.64 12.96 -6.87
CA SER A 67 -8.85 11.87 -5.91
C SER A 67 -10.25 11.25 -6.05
N ALA A 68 -11.29 12.07 -6.18
CA ALA A 68 -12.66 11.60 -6.34
C ALA A 68 -12.86 10.83 -7.65
N GLU A 69 -12.25 11.27 -8.75
CA GLU A 69 -12.35 10.58 -10.04
C GLU A 69 -11.53 9.28 -10.07
N LEU A 70 -10.36 9.23 -9.40
CA LEU A 70 -9.59 8.00 -9.24
C LEU A 70 -10.34 6.93 -8.45
N GLU A 71 -11.05 7.34 -7.41
CA GLU A 71 -11.88 6.44 -6.60
C GLU A 71 -13.06 5.90 -7.41
N LYS A 72 -13.77 6.76 -8.16
CA LYS A 72 -14.85 6.34 -9.08
C LYS A 72 -14.37 5.37 -10.16
N ALA A 73 -13.18 5.61 -10.70
CA ALA A 73 -12.57 4.76 -11.72
C ALA A 73 -12.04 3.43 -11.14
N GLY A 74 -12.08 3.24 -9.83
CA GLY A 74 -11.66 1.99 -9.18
C GLY A 74 -10.16 1.74 -9.25
N VAL A 75 -9.35 2.79 -9.47
CA VAL A 75 -7.90 2.67 -9.66
C VAL A 75 -7.23 2.12 -8.39
N TYR A 76 -7.71 2.54 -7.21
CA TYR A 76 -7.21 1.98 -5.94
C TYR A 76 -7.59 0.51 -5.73
N SER A 77 -8.74 0.09 -6.25
CA SER A 77 -9.23 -1.29 -6.18
C SER A 77 -8.31 -2.26 -6.90
N SER A 78 -7.82 -1.89 -8.10
CA SER A 78 -6.92 -2.73 -8.87
C SER A 78 -5.55 -2.84 -8.19
N VAL A 79 -4.99 -1.72 -7.73
CA VAL A 79 -3.70 -1.71 -7.02
C VAL A 79 -3.76 -2.53 -5.75
N ARG A 80 -4.88 -2.48 -5.03
CA ARG A 80 -5.08 -3.30 -3.83
C ARG A 80 -4.96 -4.79 -4.14
N GLN A 81 -5.50 -5.27 -5.26
CA GLN A 81 -5.37 -6.68 -5.64
C GLN A 81 -3.92 -7.06 -5.95
N ASP A 82 -3.21 -6.19 -6.67
CA ASP A 82 -1.79 -6.40 -7.02
C ASP A 82 -0.91 -6.47 -5.76
N ILE A 83 -1.10 -5.54 -4.81
CA ILE A 83 -0.39 -5.53 -3.52
C ILE A 83 -0.74 -6.75 -2.66
N LEU A 84 -2.01 -7.17 -2.63
CA LEU A 84 -2.41 -8.38 -1.90
C LEU A 84 -1.78 -9.64 -2.50
N GLY A 85 -1.44 -9.63 -3.80
CA GLY A 85 -0.62 -10.65 -4.44
C GLY A 85 0.80 -10.68 -3.89
N ILE A 86 1.47 -9.52 -3.86
CA ILE A 86 2.83 -9.36 -3.31
C ILE A 86 2.92 -9.79 -1.84
N LEU A 87 1.91 -9.45 -1.04
CA LEU A 87 1.86 -9.85 0.37
C LEU A 87 1.75 -11.37 0.59
N LYS A 88 1.30 -12.11 -0.42
CA LYS A 88 1.26 -13.58 -0.41
C LYS A 88 2.56 -14.20 -0.94
N GLU A 89 3.51 -13.40 -1.41
CA GLU A 89 4.83 -13.90 -1.79
C GLU A 89 5.61 -14.36 -0.56
N ASP A 90 6.50 -15.32 -0.82
CA ASP A 90 7.28 -16.05 0.19
C ASP A 90 7.93 -15.14 1.21
N TYR A 91 8.49 -13.99 0.81
CA TYR A 91 9.20 -13.11 1.73
C TYR A 91 8.31 -12.59 2.88
N TYR A 92 7.12 -12.05 2.56
CA TYR A 92 6.25 -11.42 3.54
C TYR A 92 5.61 -12.44 4.47
N GLN A 93 5.13 -13.55 3.90
CA GLN A 93 4.51 -14.62 4.67
C GLN A 93 5.53 -15.32 5.58
N GLN A 94 6.71 -15.69 5.06
CA GLN A 94 7.76 -16.34 5.86
C GLN A 94 8.29 -15.41 6.95
N ARG A 95 8.34 -14.09 6.71
CA ARG A 95 8.78 -13.12 7.71
C ARG A 95 7.81 -13.03 8.86
N VAL A 96 6.51 -13.01 8.59
CA VAL A 96 5.45 -13.05 9.62
C VAL A 96 5.52 -14.36 10.39
N ASP A 97 5.59 -15.50 9.71
CA ASP A 97 5.64 -16.83 10.35
C ASP A 97 6.86 -16.96 11.28
N LYS A 98 8.02 -16.47 10.86
CA LYS A 98 9.24 -16.45 11.67
C LYS A 98 9.07 -15.60 12.93
N GLU A 99 8.46 -14.43 12.82
CA GLU A 99 8.27 -13.55 13.98
C GLU A 99 7.22 -14.10 14.96
N ILE A 100 6.19 -14.79 14.46
CA ILE A 100 5.25 -15.55 15.30
C ILE A 100 5.99 -16.64 16.10
N GLN A 101 6.88 -17.41 15.44
CA GLN A 101 7.67 -18.44 16.11
C GLN A 101 8.58 -17.86 17.20
N LEU A 102 9.25 -16.73 16.94
CA LEU A 102 10.11 -16.06 17.91
C LEU A 102 9.35 -15.54 19.13
N VAL A 103 8.12 -15.03 18.91
CA VAL A 103 7.24 -14.57 20.00
C VAL A 103 6.83 -15.74 20.88
N ASN A 104 6.44 -16.88 20.28
CA ASN A 104 6.05 -18.07 21.03
C ASN A 104 7.23 -18.68 21.83
N GLN A 105 8.43 -18.74 21.25
CA GLN A 105 9.62 -19.29 21.94
C GLN A 105 10.07 -18.44 23.14
N LYS A 106 9.90 -17.11 23.08
CA LYS A 106 10.25 -16.20 24.18
C LYS A 106 9.33 -16.32 25.39
N GLU A 107 8.14 -16.87 25.25
CA GLU A 107 7.24 -17.14 26.39
C GLU A 107 7.51 -18.48 27.06
N GLU A 108 8.10 -19.45 26.33
CA GLU A 108 8.44 -20.77 26.87
C GLU A 108 9.80 -20.79 27.60
N SER A 109 10.57 -19.69 27.54
CA SER A 109 11.89 -19.50 28.15
C SER A 109 11.85 -18.60 29.37
#